data_AF-A0A7J2SX60-F1
#
_entry.id   AF-A0A7J2SX60-F1
#
_cell.length_a   1.000
_cell.length_b   1.000
_cell.length_c   1.000
_cell.angle_alpha   90.00
_cell.angle_beta   90.00
_cell.angle_gamma   90.00
#
_symmetry.space_group_name_H-M   'P 1'
#
loop_
_entity.id
_entity.type
_entity.pdbx_description
1 polymer ?
#
loop_
_entity_poly.entity_id
_entity_poly.type
_entity_poly.pdbx_seq_one_letter_code
_entity_poly.pdbx_strand_id
1 'polypeptide(L)'
;MTADCVVDAPSLEELLSLVEARDPAAVRAAAALGSPAGPELALASALAIEGRRERRGTFIVVTGIDRSGKETHVFNPRHVGGVRPLVDFMRDLGYDAMGIRQPEYDLLSGQLIRSYLGAEGSCRISGHLSRDVAWILWSLNRALLNAPAALWLSGEGRALVSKRWSESNVAYHAAQGVSPDRILSLEGRFIQPDLFLVLDVDPEVSARRMEGDADTFESRLGLLSAARAVLMDLGKYFPGSAVVRVDASREPGAVNRELQQAIRDFLRRRS
;
A
#
# COMPACT_ATOMS: atom_id res chain seq x y z
N MET A 1 -20.07 5.04 25.08
CA MET A 1 -18.81 5.49 25.68
C MET A 1 -17.68 4.79 24.95
N THR A 2 -17.29 5.29 23.79
CA THR A 2 -16.12 4.77 23.08
C THR A 2 -14.91 5.33 23.81
N ALA A 3 -14.07 4.47 24.39
CA ALA A 3 -12.78 4.93 24.86
C ALA A 3 -12.06 5.57 23.66
N ASP A 4 -11.71 6.85 23.76
CA ASP A 4 -10.97 7.54 22.71
C ASP A 4 -9.63 6.83 22.55
N CYS A 5 -9.40 6.21 21.39
CA CYS A 5 -8.15 5.53 21.10
C CYS A 5 -7.07 6.60 20.91
N VAL A 6 -6.16 6.72 21.88
CA VAL A 6 -5.03 7.65 21.85
C VAL A 6 -3.75 6.87 22.12
N VAL A 7 -2.76 7.00 21.24
CA VAL A 7 -1.42 6.41 21.41
C VAL A 7 -0.40 7.54 21.43
N ASP A 8 0.46 7.61 22.44
CA ASP A 8 1.48 8.65 22.48
C ASP A 8 2.65 8.35 21.52
N ALA A 9 3.19 9.42 20.92
CA ALA A 9 4.26 9.30 19.94
C ALA A 9 5.52 8.62 20.52
N PRO A 10 6.01 8.92 21.74
CA PRO A 10 7.19 8.24 22.28
C PRO A 10 7.04 6.71 22.38
N SER A 11 5.91 6.23 22.92
CA SER A 11 5.66 4.78 23.05
C SER A 11 5.47 4.13 21.68
N LEU A 12 4.86 4.84 20.72
CA LEU A 12 4.74 4.36 19.34
C LEU A 12 6.11 4.32 18.64
N GLU A 13 6.98 5.31 18.83
CA GLU A 13 8.34 5.32 18.26
C GLU A 13 9.19 4.17 18.79
N GLU A 14 9.09 3.87 20.09
CA GLU A 14 9.76 2.72 20.70
C GLU A 14 9.28 1.41 20.03
N LEU A 15 7.97 1.23 19.90
CA LEU A 15 7.40 0.07 19.21
C LEU A 15 7.92 -0.05 17.77
N LEU A 16 7.83 1.02 16.98
CA LEU A 16 8.22 0.98 15.57
C LEU A 16 9.71 0.67 15.42
N SER A 17 10.56 1.21 16.28
CA SER A 17 11.99 0.91 16.31
C SER A 17 12.29 -0.56 16.63
N LEU A 18 11.56 -1.15 17.58
CA LEU A 18 11.66 -2.58 17.90
C LEU A 18 11.21 -3.46 16.71
N VAL A 19 10.16 -3.06 16.00
CA VAL A 19 9.69 -3.77 14.78
C VAL A 19 10.76 -3.72 13.69
N GLU A 20 11.39 -2.56 13.49
CA GLU A 20 12.49 -2.41 12.54
C GLU A 20 13.67 -3.33 12.85
N ALA A 21 14.07 -3.36 14.12
CA ALA A 21 15.12 -4.23 14.64
C ALA A 21 14.72 -5.72 14.66
N ARG A 22 13.45 -6.02 14.35
CA ARG A 22 12.83 -7.34 14.44
C ARG A 22 12.92 -7.95 15.84
N ASP A 23 12.92 -7.12 16.86
CA ASP A 23 12.98 -7.53 18.24
C ASP A 23 11.60 -8.08 18.69
N PRO A 24 11.49 -9.33 19.15
CA PRO A 24 10.24 -9.87 19.70
C PRO A 24 9.63 -9.05 20.84
N ALA A 25 10.42 -8.21 21.52
CA ALA A 25 9.93 -7.26 22.51
C ALA A 25 8.89 -6.28 21.92
N ALA A 26 8.88 -6.05 20.61
CA ALA A 26 7.87 -5.25 19.91
C ALA A 26 6.44 -5.71 20.25
N VAL A 27 6.19 -7.02 20.38
CA VAL A 27 4.85 -7.54 20.71
C VAL A 27 4.42 -7.10 22.11
N ARG A 28 5.35 -7.10 23.08
CA ARG A 28 5.07 -6.64 24.45
C ARG A 28 4.94 -5.12 24.51
N ALA A 29 5.79 -4.39 23.81
CA ALA A 29 5.71 -2.93 23.70
C ALA A 29 4.36 -2.49 23.10
N ALA A 30 3.91 -3.15 22.03
CA ALA A 30 2.60 -2.90 21.45
C ALA A 30 1.46 -3.20 22.43
N ALA A 31 1.49 -4.33 23.12
CA ALA A 31 0.48 -4.67 24.12
C ALA A 31 0.40 -3.63 25.26
N ALA A 32 1.54 -3.04 25.65
CA ALA A 32 1.62 -2.01 26.68
C ALA A 32 0.97 -0.67 26.28
N LEU A 33 0.74 -0.43 24.99
CA LEU A 33 -0.02 0.75 24.50
C LEU A 33 -1.50 0.71 24.93
N GLY A 34 -1.99 -0.42 25.43
CA GLY A 34 -3.35 -0.55 25.94
C GLY A 34 -4.41 -0.67 24.84
N SER A 35 -5.66 -0.86 25.27
CA SER A 35 -6.78 -1.00 24.33
C SER A 35 -7.29 0.35 23.81
N PRO A 36 -7.82 0.41 22.58
CA PRO A 36 -8.03 -0.73 21.67
C PRO A 36 -6.85 -1.02 20.72
N ALA A 37 -5.88 -0.10 20.56
CA ALA A 37 -4.82 -0.24 19.54
C ALA A 37 -3.79 -1.33 19.85
N GLY A 38 -3.42 -1.50 21.11
CA GLY A 38 -2.33 -2.38 21.53
C GLY A 38 -2.46 -3.83 21.06
N PRO A 39 -3.62 -4.50 21.21
CA PRO A 39 -3.81 -5.86 20.69
C PRO A 39 -3.62 -5.98 19.17
N GLU A 40 -4.16 -5.04 18.37
CA GLU A 40 -3.99 -5.05 16.92
C GLU A 40 -2.53 -4.82 16.53
N LEU A 41 -1.87 -3.85 17.16
CA LEU A 41 -0.46 -3.55 16.93
C LEU A 41 0.45 -4.70 17.35
N ALA A 42 0.13 -5.42 18.43
CA ALA A 42 0.89 -6.59 18.87
C ALA A 42 0.84 -7.72 17.83
N LEU A 43 -0.34 -8.00 17.28
CA LEU A 43 -0.51 -8.94 16.18
C LEU A 43 0.24 -8.46 14.92
N ALA A 44 0.09 -7.19 14.55
CA ALA A 44 0.76 -6.60 13.40
C ALA A 44 2.28 -6.71 13.52
N SER A 45 2.85 -6.43 14.70
CA SER A 45 4.28 -6.53 14.97
C SER A 45 4.77 -7.98 14.86
N ALA A 46 4.05 -8.94 15.42
CA ALA A 46 4.40 -10.35 15.28
C ALA A 46 4.44 -10.77 13.80
N LEU A 47 3.41 -10.42 13.02
CA LEU A 47 3.31 -10.73 11.59
C LEU A 47 4.36 -10.01 10.75
N ALA A 48 4.71 -8.76 11.08
CA ALA A 48 5.75 -7.99 10.41
C ALA A 48 7.15 -8.57 10.64
N ILE A 49 7.40 -9.05 11.87
CA ILE A 49 8.66 -9.69 12.26
C ILE A 49 8.81 -11.06 11.62
N GLU A 50 7.77 -11.89 11.65
CA GLU A 50 7.77 -13.21 11.02
C GLU A 50 7.92 -13.09 9.50
N GLY A 51 7.09 -12.25 8.89
CA GLY A 51 6.96 -12.16 7.44
C GLY A 51 6.35 -13.43 6.84
N ARG A 52 5.81 -13.31 5.62
CA ARG A 52 5.29 -14.47 4.88
C ARG A 52 5.33 -14.17 3.39
N ARG A 53 6.04 -15.02 2.63
CA ARG A 53 6.27 -14.85 1.19
C ARG A 53 5.63 -15.93 0.32
N GLU A 54 5.36 -17.10 0.88
CA GLU A 54 4.93 -18.26 0.11
C GLU A 54 3.52 -18.08 -0.44
N ARG A 55 3.39 -18.29 -1.74
CA ARG A 55 2.14 -18.25 -2.49
C ARG A 55 2.29 -18.99 -3.82
N ARG A 56 1.18 -19.42 -4.41
CA ARG A 56 1.10 -20.08 -5.72
C ARG A 56 0.31 -19.27 -6.74
N GLY A 57 -0.69 -18.54 -6.27
CA GLY A 57 -1.58 -17.70 -7.08
C GLY A 57 -0.89 -16.51 -7.76
N THR A 58 -1.70 -15.77 -8.49
CA THR A 58 -1.28 -14.57 -9.22
C THR A 58 -1.52 -13.32 -8.38
N PHE A 59 -0.49 -12.51 -8.16
CA PHE A 59 -0.61 -11.26 -7.43
C PHE A 59 -0.29 -10.05 -8.33
N ILE A 60 -1.28 -9.18 -8.53
CA ILE A 60 -1.20 -7.97 -9.35
C ILE A 60 -1.38 -6.75 -8.45
N VAL A 61 -0.53 -5.75 -8.62
CA VAL A 61 -0.64 -4.46 -7.91
C VAL A 61 -0.87 -3.35 -8.91
N VAL A 62 -1.93 -2.58 -8.70
CA VAL A 62 -2.19 -1.33 -9.41
C VAL A 62 -1.66 -0.18 -8.56
N THR A 63 -0.67 0.52 -9.09
CA THR A 63 0.04 1.60 -8.39
C THR A 63 0.09 2.88 -9.23
N GLY A 64 0.72 3.91 -8.69
CA GLY A 64 0.74 5.27 -9.21
C GLY A 64 0.68 6.30 -8.09
N ILE A 65 1.01 7.54 -8.41
CA ILE A 65 0.88 8.66 -7.46
C ILE A 65 -0.59 8.93 -7.10
N ASP A 66 -0.86 9.77 -6.10
CA ASP A 66 -2.23 10.01 -5.67
C ASP A 66 -3.12 10.50 -6.80
N ARG A 67 -4.43 10.22 -6.70
CA ARG A 67 -5.40 10.58 -7.74
C ARG A 67 -5.08 10.13 -9.18
N SER A 68 -4.26 9.08 -9.35
CA SER A 68 -3.97 8.44 -10.65
C SER A 68 -5.05 7.49 -11.18
N GLY A 69 -6.15 7.24 -10.43
CA GLY A 69 -7.24 6.36 -10.89
C GLY A 69 -7.17 4.90 -10.41
N LYS A 70 -6.24 4.55 -9.50
CA LYS A 70 -6.08 3.17 -8.98
C LYS A 70 -7.39 2.56 -8.47
N GLU A 71 -8.13 3.29 -7.64
CA GLU A 71 -9.41 2.84 -7.08
C GLU A 71 -10.44 2.54 -8.17
N THR A 72 -10.53 3.42 -9.17
CA THR A 72 -11.43 3.30 -10.32
C THR A 72 -11.12 2.03 -11.11
N HIS A 73 -9.85 1.73 -11.36
CA HIS A 73 -9.49 0.56 -12.15
C HIS A 73 -9.53 -0.74 -11.35
N VAL A 74 -9.17 -0.76 -10.07
CA VAL A 74 -9.23 -1.99 -9.27
C VAL A 74 -10.69 -2.37 -8.95
N PHE A 75 -11.51 -1.40 -8.53
CA PHE A 75 -12.83 -1.65 -7.93
C PHE A 75 -14.01 -0.94 -8.62
N ASN A 76 -13.78 0.17 -9.33
CA ASN A 76 -14.79 1.04 -9.94
C ASN A 76 -16.02 1.38 -9.07
N PRO A 77 -15.86 1.85 -7.82
CA PRO A 77 -16.99 2.09 -6.91
C PRO A 77 -17.93 3.22 -7.38
N ARG A 78 -17.48 4.08 -8.30
CA ARG A 78 -18.28 5.17 -8.88
C ARG A 78 -18.95 4.80 -10.20
N HIS A 79 -18.87 3.54 -10.63
CA HIS A 79 -19.47 3.04 -11.87
C HIS A 79 -19.09 3.88 -13.11
N VAL A 80 -17.81 4.25 -13.22
CA VAL A 80 -17.29 4.99 -14.39
C VAL A 80 -17.52 4.17 -15.65
N GLY A 81 -18.19 4.77 -16.64
CA GLY A 81 -18.50 4.13 -17.92
C GLY A 81 -17.26 3.65 -18.66
N GLY A 82 -17.33 2.48 -19.28
CA GLY A 82 -16.23 1.88 -20.02
C GLY A 82 -15.10 1.30 -19.16
N VAL A 83 -15.23 1.29 -17.82
CA VAL A 83 -14.27 0.68 -16.90
C VAL A 83 -14.84 -0.62 -16.32
N ARG A 84 -14.18 -1.74 -16.62
CA ARG A 84 -14.36 -3.02 -15.92
C ARG A 84 -13.39 -3.08 -14.73
N PRO A 85 -13.87 -3.26 -13.48
CA PRO A 85 -12.98 -3.50 -12.34
C PRO A 85 -12.01 -4.63 -12.66
N LEU A 86 -10.72 -4.43 -12.39
CA LEU A 86 -9.70 -5.43 -12.70
C LEU A 86 -9.86 -6.71 -11.87
N VAL A 87 -10.45 -6.62 -10.68
CA VAL A 87 -10.85 -7.79 -9.90
C VAL A 87 -11.88 -8.63 -10.68
N ASP A 88 -12.90 -7.99 -11.25
CA ASP A 88 -13.92 -8.70 -12.02
C ASP A 88 -13.39 -9.18 -13.36
N PHE A 89 -12.50 -8.42 -14.00
CA PHE A 89 -11.82 -8.86 -15.20
C PHE A 89 -11.01 -10.14 -14.97
N MET A 90 -10.31 -10.27 -13.83
CA MET A 90 -9.62 -11.52 -13.47
C MET A 90 -10.60 -12.68 -13.29
N ARG A 91 -11.80 -12.43 -12.76
CA ARG A 91 -12.89 -13.44 -12.68
C ARG A 91 -13.40 -13.85 -14.06
N ASP A 92 -13.54 -12.89 -14.98
CA ASP A 92 -13.91 -13.16 -16.37
C ASP A 92 -12.86 -14.04 -17.09
N LEU A 93 -11.60 -14.00 -16.65
CA LEU A 93 -10.52 -14.86 -17.12
C LEU A 93 -10.47 -16.24 -16.42
N GLY A 94 -11.40 -16.54 -15.51
CA GLY A 94 -11.50 -17.82 -14.81
C GLY A 94 -10.73 -17.92 -13.50
N TYR A 95 -10.17 -16.82 -12.97
CA TYR A 95 -9.53 -16.81 -11.65
C TYR A 95 -10.54 -16.59 -10.53
N ASP A 96 -10.33 -17.24 -9.39
CA ASP A 96 -10.98 -16.81 -8.15
C ASP A 96 -10.22 -15.60 -7.58
N ALA A 97 -10.72 -14.41 -7.92
CA ALA A 97 -10.04 -13.14 -7.67
C ALA A 97 -10.63 -12.36 -6.49
N MET A 98 -9.73 -11.87 -5.63
CA MET A 98 -10.00 -10.92 -4.55
C MET A 98 -9.31 -9.59 -4.81
N GLY A 99 -9.90 -8.49 -4.35
CA GLY A 99 -9.27 -7.17 -4.35
C GLY A 99 -9.01 -6.66 -2.95
N ILE A 100 -7.90 -5.95 -2.75
CA ILE A 100 -7.53 -5.37 -1.45
C ILE A 100 -7.07 -3.91 -1.59
N ARG A 101 -7.23 -3.13 -0.51
CA ARG A 101 -6.81 -1.73 -0.42
C ARG A 101 -5.66 -1.60 0.56
N GLN A 102 -4.70 -0.74 0.23
CA GLN A 102 -3.59 -0.39 1.11
C GLN A 102 -3.44 1.15 1.17
N PRO A 103 -3.34 1.75 2.36
CA PRO A 103 -3.61 1.14 3.68
C PRO A 103 -5.05 0.63 3.81
N GLU A 104 -5.27 -0.32 4.71
CA GLU A 104 -6.60 -0.68 5.18
C GLU A 104 -6.98 0.25 6.31
N TYR A 105 -7.86 1.20 6.00
CA TYR A 105 -8.21 2.29 6.92
C TYR A 105 -9.22 1.88 7.97
N ASP A 106 -9.93 0.76 7.82
CA ASP A 106 -10.87 0.29 8.84
C ASP A 106 -10.17 -0.34 10.06
N LEU A 107 -8.88 -0.67 9.93
CA LEU A 107 -8.02 -1.14 11.03
C LEU A 107 -7.51 0.03 11.89
N LEU A 108 -7.23 -0.21 13.17
CA LEU A 108 -6.72 0.82 14.10
C LEU A 108 -5.35 1.36 13.67
N SER A 109 -4.48 0.51 13.14
CA SER A 109 -3.23 0.90 12.48
C SER A 109 -3.49 1.84 11.29
N GLY A 110 -4.55 1.61 10.53
CA GLY A 110 -5.02 2.51 9.47
C GLY A 110 -5.52 3.85 10.01
N GLN A 111 -6.19 3.85 11.16
CA GLN A 111 -6.61 5.07 11.85
C GLN A 111 -5.42 5.87 12.39
N LEU A 112 -4.38 5.20 12.90
CA LEU A 112 -3.12 5.85 13.28
C LEU A 112 -2.41 6.46 12.06
N ILE A 113 -2.46 5.80 10.88
CA ILE A 113 -1.96 6.38 9.62
C ILE A 113 -2.75 7.66 9.27
N ARG A 114 -4.08 7.65 9.40
CA ARG A 114 -4.91 8.86 9.20
C ARG A 114 -4.45 9.97 10.13
N SER A 115 -4.29 9.66 11.42
CA SER A 115 -3.81 10.62 12.41
C SER A 115 -2.44 11.20 12.05
N TYR A 116 -1.49 10.37 11.60
CA TYR A 116 -0.18 10.82 11.17
C TYR A 116 -0.25 11.75 9.94
N LEU A 117 -1.16 11.46 9.00
CA LEU A 117 -1.42 12.28 7.82
C LEU A 117 -2.26 13.55 8.13
N GLY A 118 -2.60 13.80 9.39
CA GLY A 118 -3.41 14.94 9.82
C GLY A 118 -4.90 14.82 9.48
N ALA A 119 -5.38 13.61 9.16
CA ALA A 119 -6.79 13.34 8.90
C ALA A 119 -7.52 12.85 10.16
N GLU A 120 -8.81 13.15 10.24
CA GLU A 120 -9.67 12.63 11.31
C GLU A 120 -9.84 11.11 11.21
N GLY A 121 -9.93 10.48 12.38
CA GLY A 121 -10.06 9.04 12.54
C GLY A 121 -10.47 8.66 13.95
N SER A 122 -10.84 7.40 14.15
CA SER A 122 -11.28 6.86 15.44
C SER A 122 -10.12 6.55 16.41
N CYS A 123 -8.87 6.65 15.95
CA CYS A 123 -7.67 6.56 16.77
C CYS A 123 -6.68 7.66 16.40
N ARG A 124 -6.01 8.25 17.40
CA ARG A 124 -5.13 9.40 17.23
C ARG A 124 -3.76 9.18 17.87
N ILE A 125 -2.73 9.73 17.24
CA ILE A 125 -1.38 9.85 17.79
C ILE A 125 -1.32 11.16 18.57
N SER A 126 -0.95 11.11 19.86
CA SER A 126 -0.66 12.33 20.62
C SER A 126 0.83 12.65 20.60
N GLY A 127 1.18 13.86 20.13
CA GLY A 127 2.56 14.29 19.94
C GLY A 127 2.98 14.22 18.48
N HIS A 128 4.29 14.34 18.22
CA HIS A 128 4.86 14.28 16.89
C HIS A 128 5.59 12.95 16.69
N LEU A 129 5.14 12.16 15.72
CA LEU A 129 5.81 10.92 15.33
C LEU A 129 6.85 11.24 14.24
N SER A 130 8.10 10.86 14.47
CA SER A 130 9.20 11.09 13.54
C SER A 130 8.98 10.42 12.19
N ARG A 131 9.22 11.16 11.10
CA ARG A 131 9.16 10.66 9.73
C ARG A 131 10.15 9.50 9.47
N ASP A 132 11.23 9.43 10.26
CA ASP A 132 12.26 8.40 10.13
C ASP A 132 11.72 6.98 10.41
N VAL A 133 10.75 6.87 11.33
CA VAL A 133 10.15 5.58 11.73
C VAL A 133 8.69 5.43 11.31
N ALA A 134 7.99 6.54 10.98
CA ALA A 134 6.56 6.52 10.66
C ALA A 134 6.19 5.55 9.53
N TRP A 135 7.07 5.31 8.55
CA TRP A 135 6.85 4.37 7.45
C TRP A 135 6.54 2.94 7.93
N ILE A 136 7.00 2.56 9.12
CA ILE A 136 6.77 1.24 9.73
C ILE A 136 5.31 1.08 10.11
N LEU A 137 4.58 2.17 10.39
CA LEU A 137 3.14 2.10 10.66
C LEU A 137 2.36 1.56 9.45
N TRP A 138 2.76 1.94 8.22
CA TRP A 138 2.25 1.34 6.99
C TRP A 138 2.65 -0.12 6.86
N SER A 139 3.88 -0.49 7.26
CA SER A 139 4.35 -1.87 7.25
C SER A 139 3.55 -2.76 8.21
N LEU A 140 3.18 -2.24 9.39
CA LEU A 140 2.32 -2.94 10.36
C LEU A 140 0.91 -3.16 9.81
N ASN A 141 0.28 -2.11 9.26
CA ASN A 141 -1.03 -2.23 8.62
C ASN A 141 -1.01 -3.24 7.46
N ARG A 142 0.07 -3.23 6.66
CA ARG A 142 0.27 -4.18 5.56
C ARG A 142 0.51 -5.60 6.06
N ALA A 143 1.23 -5.79 7.16
CA ALA A 143 1.49 -7.11 7.74
C ALA A 143 0.18 -7.84 8.12
N LEU A 144 -0.80 -7.10 8.66
CA LEU A 144 -2.14 -7.63 8.97
C LEU A 144 -2.86 -8.16 7.73
N LEU A 145 -2.65 -7.55 6.56
CA LEU A 145 -3.23 -8.03 5.31
C LEU A 145 -2.33 -9.04 4.56
N ASN A 146 -1.01 -9.03 4.80
CA ASN A 146 -0.06 -9.94 4.18
C ASN A 146 -0.35 -11.40 4.52
N ALA A 147 -0.62 -11.70 5.79
CA ALA A 147 -0.91 -13.07 6.22
C ALA A 147 -2.16 -13.68 5.55
N PRO A 148 -3.35 -13.04 5.57
CA PRO A 148 -4.52 -13.55 4.86
C PRO A 148 -4.36 -13.51 3.34
N ALA A 149 -3.64 -12.53 2.77
CA ALA A 149 -3.35 -12.50 1.33
C ALA A 149 -2.46 -13.67 0.89
N ALA A 150 -1.42 -14.00 1.66
CA ALA A 150 -0.56 -15.16 1.41
C ALA A 150 -1.36 -16.46 1.50
N LEU A 151 -2.24 -16.59 2.51
CA LEU A 151 -3.13 -17.74 2.66
C LEU A 151 -4.11 -17.85 1.48
N TRP A 152 -4.74 -16.75 1.05
CA TRP A 152 -5.60 -16.76 -0.13
C TRP A 152 -4.85 -17.24 -1.38
N LEU A 153 -3.66 -16.70 -1.60
CA LEU A 153 -2.83 -17.03 -2.76
C LEU A 153 -2.13 -18.39 -2.64
N SER A 154 -2.29 -19.17 -1.57
CA SER A 154 -1.77 -20.53 -1.52
C SER A 154 -2.61 -21.50 -2.35
N GLY A 155 -3.86 -21.16 -2.67
CA GLY A 155 -4.73 -21.94 -3.54
C GLY A 155 -4.41 -21.80 -5.02
N GLU A 156 -4.63 -22.86 -5.79
CA GLU A 156 -4.53 -22.84 -7.25
C GLU A 156 -5.67 -22.03 -7.87
N GLY A 157 -5.41 -21.39 -9.01
CA GLY A 157 -6.40 -20.53 -9.69
C GLY A 157 -6.78 -19.24 -8.93
N ARG A 158 -6.13 -18.95 -7.80
CA ARG A 158 -6.39 -17.75 -7.00
C ARG A 158 -5.65 -16.54 -7.57
N ALA A 159 -6.33 -15.41 -7.58
CA ALA A 159 -5.74 -14.12 -7.91
C ALA A 159 -6.00 -13.07 -6.84
N LEU A 160 -5.07 -12.13 -6.70
CA LEU A 160 -5.19 -10.95 -5.85
C LEU A 160 -4.87 -9.72 -6.69
N VAL A 161 -5.76 -8.72 -6.67
CA VAL A 161 -5.54 -7.41 -7.31
C VAL A 161 -5.54 -6.34 -6.23
N SER A 162 -4.39 -5.75 -5.94
CA SER A 162 -4.27 -4.76 -4.87
C SER A 162 -4.18 -3.33 -5.41
N LYS A 163 -4.86 -2.40 -4.74
CA LYS A 163 -4.55 -0.97 -4.83
C LYS A 163 -3.40 -0.67 -3.88
N ARG A 164 -2.20 -0.51 -4.44
CA ARG A 164 -0.92 -0.36 -3.74
C ARG A 164 -0.47 -1.62 -2.98
N TRP A 165 0.82 -1.72 -2.72
CA TRP A 165 1.44 -2.69 -1.81
C TRP A 165 2.71 -2.06 -1.21
N SER A 166 3.80 -2.82 -1.05
CA SER A 166 5.09 -2.36 -0.56
C SER A 166 5.72 -1.25 -1.40
N GLU A 167 5.45 -1.22 -2.69
CA GLU A 167 6.02 -0.24 -3.60
C GLU A 167 5.57 1.19 -3.27
N SER A 168 4.39 1.34 -2.69
CA SER A 168 3.91 2.65 -2.25
C SER A 168 4.69 3.19 -1.05
N ASN A 169 5.13 2.32 -0.14
CA ASN A 169 6.00 2.71 0.96
C ASN A 169 7.36 3.17 0.42
N VAL A 170 7.94 2.36 -0.48
CA VAL A 170 9.21 2.71 -1.16
C VAL A 170 9.08 4.06 -1.88
N ALA A 171 8.03 4.29 -2.66
CA ALA A 171 7.87 5.53 -3.42
C ALA A 171 7.72 6.77 -2.55
N TYR A 172 6.84 6.74 -1.54
CA TYR A 172 6.50 7.93 -0.76
C TYR A 172 7.48 8.21 0.37
N HIS A 173 8.02 7.19 1.03
CA HIS A 173 8.96 7.40 2.12
C HIS A 173 10.39 7.59 1.62
N ALA A 174 10.79 7.02 0.48
CA ALA A 174 12.06 7.38 -0.15
C ALA A 174 12.09 8.82 -0.66
N ALA A 175 10.97 9.31 -1.18
CA ALA A 175 10.80 10.74 -1.49
C ALA A 175 10.93 11.66 -0.27
N GLN A 176 10.83 11.10 0.94
CA GLN A 176 10.97 11.81 2.21
C GLN A 176 12.28 11.49 2.95
N GLY A 177 13.23 10.83 2.29
CA GLY A 177 14.57 10.57 2.83
C GLY A 177 14.78 9.21 3.51
N VAL A 178 13.78 8.33 3.53
CA VAL A 178 13.95 6.97 4.04
C VAL A 178 14.58 6.08 2.96
N SER A 179 15.67 5.38 3.28
CA SER A 179 16.32 4.49 2.32
C SER A 179 15.34 3.39 1.82
N PRO A 180 15.20 3.18 0.49
CA PRO A 180 14.46 2.05 -0.06
C PRO A 180 14.91 0.70 0.51
N ASP A 181 16.21 0.52 0.72
CA ASP A 181 16.77 -0.73 1.25
C ASP A 181 16.33 -0.96 2.70
N ARG A 182 16.19 0.11 3.50
CA ARG A 182 15.68 0.02 4.88
C ARG A 182 14.23 -0.47 4.88
N ILE A 183 13.39 0.08 4.00
CA ILE A 183 11.99 -0.34 3.84
C ILE A 183 11.91 -1.81 3.39
N LEU A 184 12.67 -2.16 2.34
CA LEU A 184 12.69 -3.50 1.78
C LEU A 184 13.34 -4.53 2.72
N SER A 185 14.18 -4.10 3.66
CA SER A 185 14.71 -4.99 4.70
C SER A 185 13.57 -5.55 5.56
N LEU A 186 12.53 -4.77 5.85
CA LEU A 186 11.35 -5.24 6.57
C LEU A 186 10.39 -5.95 5.61
N GLU A 187 9.98 -5.25 4.56
CA GLU A 187 8.86 -5.64 3.70
C GLU A 187 9.20 -6.64 2.59
N GLY A 188 10.49 -6.86 2.30
CA GLY A 188 10.92 -7.87 1.33
C GLY A 188 10.48 -9.28 1.71
N ARG A 189 10.12 -9.50 2.98
CA ARG A 189 9.56 -10.74 3.54
C ARG A 189 8.04 -10.85 3.42
N PHE A 190 7.36 -9.84 2.88
CA PHE A 190 5.96 -9.94 2.50
C PHE A 190 5.83 -10.56 1.10
N ILE A 191 4.62 -11.00 0.74
CA ILE A 191 4.34 -11.50 -0.61
C ILE A 191 4.70 -10.41 -1.63
N GLN A 192 5.40 -10.80 -2.69
CA GLN A 192 5.78 -9.88 -3.76
C GLN A 192 4.84 -10.09 -4.95
N PRO A 193 4.37 -9.01 -5.59
CA PRO A 193 3.51 -9.11 -6.75
C PRO A 193 4.29 -9.66 -7.95
N ASP A 194 3.58 -10.36 -8.82
CA ASP A 194 4.13 -10.79 -10.09
C ASP A 194 4.11 -9.65 -11.13
N LEU A 195 3.14 -8.74 -11.02
CA LEU A 195 2.92 -7.65 -11.95
C LEU A 195 2.56 -6.35 -11.22
N PHE A 196 3.32 -5.30 -11.51
CA PHE A 196 2.95 -3.92 -11.25
C PHE A 196 2.34 -3.29 -12.51
N LEU A 197 1.15 -2.72 -12.34
CA LEU A 197 0.48 -1.84 -13.28
C LEU A 197 0.61 -0.41 -12.76
N VAL A 198 1.55 0.35 -13.31
CA VAL A 198 1.85 1.72 -12.90
C VAL A 198 1.00 2.68 -13.72
N LEU A 199 0.04 3.33 -13.07
CA LEU A 199 -0.73 4.42 -13.67
C LEU A 199 0.11 5.69 -13.63
N ASP A 200 0.72 6.02 -14.76
CA ASP A 200 1.55 7.20 -14.92
C ASP A 200 0.68 8.41 -15.24
N VAL A 201 0.76 9.43 -14.39
CA VAL A 201 0.06 10.70 -14.58
C VAL A 201 0.99 11.83 -14.18
N ASP A 202 0.86 12.96 -14.85
CA ASP A 202 1.59 14.16 -14.51
C ASP A 202 1.34 14.55 -13.03
N PRO A 203 2.39 14.74 -12.21
CA PRO A 203 2.27 15.21 -10.84
C PRO A 203 1.46 16.51 -10.68
N GLU A 204 1.55 17.44 -11.63
CA GLU A 204 0.75 18.68 -11.61
C GLU A 204 -0.73 18.39 -11.76
N VAL A 205 -1.09 17.50 -12.70
CA VAL A 205 -2.50 17.10 -12.91
C VAL A 205 -3.03 16.39 -11.67
N SER A 206 -2.22 15.54 -11.04
CA SER A 206 -2.56 14.89 -9.77
C SER A 206 -2.78 15.90 -8.64
N ALA A 207 -1.83 16.82 -8.46
CA ALA A 207 -1.84 17.85 -7.42
C ALA A 207 -3.06 18.78 -7.55
N ARG A 208 -3.41 19.19 -8.78
CA ARG A 208 -4.59 20.05 -9.06
C ARG A 208 -5.92 19.39 -8.73
N ARG A 209 -5.99 18.06 -8.79
CA ARG A 209 -7.19 17.33 -8.37
C ARG A 209 -7.34 17.35 -6.84
N MET A 210 -6.30 17.74 -6.09
CA MET A 210 -6.27 17.84 -4.62
C MET A 210 -6.70 19.21 -4.10
N GLU A 211 -7.47 19.22 -3.00
CA GLU A 211 -7.88 20.44 -2.29
C GLU A 211 -6.74 20.92 -1.38
N GLY A 212 -6.53 22.24 -1.30
CA GLY A 212 -5.54 22.88 -0.41
C GLY A 212 -5.11 24.26 -0.91
N ASP A 213 -4.26 24.93 -0.12
CA ASP A 213 -3.62 26.20 -0.46
C ASP A 213 -2.35 26.02 -1.34
N ALA A 214 -1.69 27.13 -1.67
CA ALA A 214 -0.52 27.15 -2.55
C ALA A 214 0.71 26.46 -1.93
N ASP A 215 1.03 26.72 -0.66
CA ASP A 215 2.18 26.10 0.02
C ASP A 215 2.00 24.57 0.13
N THR A 216 0.77 24.13 0.39
CA THR A 216 0.44 22.71 0.39
C THR A 216 0.45 22.12 -1.02
N PHE A 217 0.11 22.90 -2.06
CA PHE A 217 0.23 22.46 -3.45
C PHE A 217 1.69 22.23 -3.86
N GLU A 218 2.60 23.17 -3.58
CA GLU A 218 4.01 23.07 -3.95
C GLU A 218 4.69 21.89 -3.26
N SER A 219 4.49 21.75 -1.95
CA SER A 219 5.04 20.63 -1.17
C SER A 219 4.50 19.28 -1.66
N ARG A 220 3.19 19.20 -1.98
CA ARG A 220 2.61 17.99 -2.60
C ARG A 220 3.17 17.72 -3.99
N LEU A 221 3.33 18.74 -4.82
CA LEU A 221 3.89 18.58 -6.17
C LEU A 221 5.31 18.00 -6.10
N GLY A 222 6.15 18.52 -5.20
CA GLY A 222 7.48 17.98 -4.94
C GLY A 222 7.44 16.51 -4.51
N LEU A 223 6.60 16.17 -3.53
CA LEU A 223 6.42 14.80 -3.06
C LEU A 223 5.92 13.85 -4.16
N LEU A 224 4.91 14.26 -4.93
CA LEU A 224 4.34 13.46 -6.02
C LEU A 224 5.35 13.27 -7.15
N SER A 225 6.17 14.29 -7.46
CA SER A 225 7.20 14.21 -8.48
C SER A 225 8.31 13.23 -8.10
N ALA A 226 8.77 13.29 -6.85
CA ALA A 226 9.75 12.36 -6.32
C ALA A 226 9.20 10.93 -6.23
N ALA A 227 7.96 10.75 -5.74
CA ALA A 227 7.30 9.44 -5.70
C ALA A 227 7.11 8.86 -7.11
N ARG A 228 6.72 9.68 -8.10
CA ARG A 228 6.62 9.26 -9.50
C ARG A 228 7.97 8.76 -10.02
N ALA A 229 9.07 9.49 -9.77
CA ALA A 229 10.39 9.07 -10.22
C ALA A 229 10.75 7.65 -9.69
N VAL A 230 10.46 7.37 -8.42
CA VAL A 230 10.65 6.04 -7.84
C VAL A 230 9.73 4.99 -8.48
N LEU A 231 8.45 5.32 -8.70
CA LEU A 231 7.49 4.41 -9.35
C LEU A 231 7.89 4.09 -10.80
N MET A 232 8.51 5.03 -11.50
CA MET A 232 8.98 4.85 -12.87
C MET A 232 10.23 3.96 -12.95
N ASP A 233 10.94 3.75 -11.85
CA ASP A 233 12.10 2.86 -11.76
C ASP A 233 11.83 1.63 -10.87
N LEU A 234 10.57 1.19 -10.77
CA LEU A 234 10.17 0.09 -9.87
C LEU A 234 10.94 -1.22 -10.07
N GLY A 235 11.34 -1.51 -11.31
CA GLY A 235 12.10 -2.72 -11.63
C GLY A 235 13.43 -2.82 -10.87
N LYS A 236 14.04 -1.68 -10.50
CA LYS A 236 15.24 -1.63 -9.67
C LYS A 236 15.00 -2.21 -8.27
N TYR A 237 13.85 -1.92 -7.68
CA TYR A 237 13.52 -2.30 -6.31
C TYR A 237 12.84 -3.67 -6.21
N PHE A 238 12.16 -4.08 -7.29
CA PHE A 238 11.42 -5.34 -7.37
C PHE A 238 11.81 -6.15 -8.62
N PRO A 239 13.07 -6.63 -8.72
CA PRO A 239 13.59 -7.28 -9.92
C PRO A 239 12.87 -8.58 -10.32
N GLY A 240 12.13 -9.20 -9.38
CA GLY A 240 11.32 -10.40 -9.64
C GLY A 240 9.92 -10.12 -10.17
N SER A 241 9.54 -8.84 -10.35
CA SER A 241 8.20 -8.43 -10.76
C SER A 241 8.22 -7.82 -12.17
N ALA A 242 7.23 -8.16 -12.99
CA ALA A 242 6.98 -7.42 -14.22
C ALA A 242 6.46 -6.02 -13.90
N VAL A 243 6.86 -5.02 -14.69
CA VAL A 243 6.39 -3.63 -14.53
C VAL A 243 5.87 -3.12 -15.86
N VAL A 244 4.58 -2.81 -15.91
CA VAL A 244 3.92 -2.17 -17.05
C VAL A 244 3.48 -0.78 -16.63
N ARG A 245 3.85 0.24 -17.43
CA ARG A 245 3.47 1.63 -17.23
C ARG A 245 2.39 1.98 -18.23
N VAL A 246 1.31 2.59 -17.76
CA VAL A 246 0.15 2.97 -18.56
C VAL A 246 -0.10 4.45 -18.36
N ASP A 247 -0.21 5.19 -19.47
CA ASP A 247 -0.57 6.60 -19.46
C ASP A 247 -2.01 6.78 -18.95
N ALA A 248 -2.13 7.27 -17.73
CA ALA A 248 -3.39 7.49 -17.01
C ALA A 248 -3.94 8.91 -17.21
N SER A 249 -3.36 9.71 -18.11
CA SER A 249 -3.94 11.00 -18.54
C SER A 249 -5.10 10.83 -19.52
N ARG A 250 -5.20 9.65 -20.17
CA ARG A 250 -6.25 9.29 -21.12
C ARG A 250 -7.60 9.02 -20.47
N GLU A 251 -8.63 8.95 -21.30
CA GLU A 251 -9.99 8.56 -20.92
C GLU A 251 -10.02 7.21 -20.15
N PRO A 252 -10.74 7.11 -19.02
CA PRO A 252 -10.70 5.93 -18.14
C PRO A 252 -10.96 4.60 -18.86
N GLY A 253 -11.89 4.56 -19.82
CA GLY A 253 -12.17 3.34 -20.57
C GLY A 253 -11.00 2.90 -21.47
N ALA A 254 -10.25 3.85 -22.03
CA ALA A 254 -9.05 3.54 -22.82
C ALA A 254 -7.92 3.04 -21.93
N VAL A 255 -7.70 3.67 -20.76
CA VAL A 255 -6.73 3.21 -19.76
C VAL A 255 -7.09 1.80 -19.29
N ASN A 256 -8.37 1.54 -19.02
CA ASN A 256 -8.82 0.23 -18.55
C ASN A 256 -8.61 -0.89 -19.58
N ARG A 257 -8.86 -0.64 -20.88
CA ARG A 257 -8.56 -1.62 -21.94
C ARG A 257 -7.08 -1.95 -22.01
N GLU A 258 -6.22 -0.96 -21.85
CA GLU A 258 -4.76 -1.17 -21.86
C GLU A 258 -4.30 -1.97 -20.63
N LEU A 259 -4.83 -1.69 -19.44
CA LEU A 259 -4.56 -2.49 -18.24
C LEU A 259 -5.01 -3.94 -18.43
N GLN A 260 -6.20 -4.17 -18.99
CA GLN A 260 -6.68 -5.52 -19.30
C GLN A 260 -5.78 -6.24 -20.29
N GLN A 261 -5.31 -5.55 -21.34
CA GLN A 261 -4.38 -6.12 -22.32
C GLN A 261 -3.05 -6.49 -21.67
N ALA A 262 -2.49 -5.60 -20.84
CA ALA A 262 -1.26 -5.86 -20.10
C ALA A 262 -1.37 -7.09 -19.19
N ILE A 263 -2.51 -7.27 -18.52
CA ILE A 263 -2.78 -8.47 -17.71
C ILE A 263 -2.83 -9.72 -18.60
N ARG A 264 -3.54 -9.70 -19.74
CA ARG A 264 -3.58 -10.85 -20.66
C ARG A 264 -2.19 -11.24 -21.14
N ASP A 265 -1.38 -10.26 -21.53
CA ASP A 265 -0.04 -10.52 -22.04
C ASP A 265 0.90 -11.03 -20.95
N PHE A 266 0.76 -10.52 -19.72
CA PHE A 266 1.47 -11.06 -18.56
C PHE A 266 1.10 -12.52 -18.28
N LEU A 267 -0.20 -12.84 -18.24
CA LEU A 267 -0.68 -14.20 -17.95
C LEU A 267 -0.23 -15.22 -19.01
N ARG A 268 -0.25 -14.83 -20.29
CA ARG A 268 0.23 -15.67 -21.41
C ARG A 268 1.73 -16.00 -21.35
N ARG A 269 2.55 -15.12 -20.77
CA ARG A 269 3.99 -15.37 -20.60
C ARG A 269 4.31 -16.25 -19.41
N ARG A 270 3.36 -16.40 -18.48
CA ARG A 270 3.50 -17.19 -17.26
C ARG A 270 3.07 -18.64 -17.43
N SER A 271 2.13 -18.90 -18.35
CA SER A 271 1.72 -20.24 -18.81
C SER A 271 2.76 -20.86 -19.71
#